data_AF-A0A395HBR0-F1
#
_entry.id   AF-A0A395HBR0-F1
#
_cell.length_a   1.000
_cell.length_b   1.000
_cell.length_c   1.000
_cell.angle_alpha   90.00
_cell.angle_beta   90.00
_cell.angle_gamma   90.00
#
_symmetry.space_group_name_H-M   'P 1'
#
loop_
_entity.id
_entity.type
_entity.pdbx_description
1 polymer ?
#
loop_
_entity_poly.entity_id
_entity_poly.type
_entity_poly.pdbx_seq_one_letter_code
_entity_poly.pdbx_strand_id
1 'polypeptide(L)'
;MALPTAALTQLQATFPDNLITPTTTPYQTARTTPWSQTCWTSAAGYLPLSTVNDLTTALSIIQKTGSKFAVRTTGHNPNVGFSSADETAIVLDIRQLNSMELMPDGIARVGAGCTWGEVYAWLEGQGLSAIGGRDPQVGLGGFLLGGGMGALPNLYGLGADNVKNFEILLANGTLINANAHDNPDLYRVLKGGGSNFGIVTRFDIQTYPLIPIQYTITLYNPTDHLAINHATATIQAAMETDPKIGLFTNFNHGFVAVGLLYGDHTKQPEICTAFKGLESIMTAVPPTKGTILSLATAMGHVQEERKRAISTITTKVSVELYEDVYTLWNGVRSTLPDGCILHYTIQPMSAAGVRAGEERGGNVLGLEGVGQVWWVFTCEWPTGIDDSIAQAAVETMSARVEILAREKELLLDFKCMTFATGSQRVLGGYGAENVKRMQDVAGKYDPEGVFQRLQFGGFLLGNSV
;
A
#
# COMPACT_ATOMS: atom_id res chain seq x y z
N MET A 1 4.92 -9.73 -36.70
CA MET A 1 5.37 -10.40 -35.46
C MET A 1 4.49 -9.88 -34.34
N ALA A 2 3.99 -10.72 -33.43
CA ALA A 2 3.24 -10.22 -32.27
C ALA A 2 4.14 -9.26 -31.46
N LEU A 3 3.59 -8.15 -30.97
CA LEU A 3 4.32 -7.11 -30.22
C LEU A 3 5.31 -7.68 -29.17
N PRO A 4 4.93 -8.62 -28.28
CA PRO A 4 5.86 -9.17 -27.28
C PRO A 4 7.05 -9.91 -27.89
N THR A 5 6.92 -10.52 -29.08
CA THR A 5 8.02 -11.26 -29.71
C THR A 5 9.20 -10.35 -30.05
N ALA A 6 8.94 -9.13 -30.53
CA ALA A 6 9.99 -8.18 -30.89
C ALA A 6 10.77 -7.67 -29.66
N ALA A 7 10.08 -7.41 -28.56
CA ALA A 7 10.71 -7.02 -27.30
C ALA A 7 11.53 -8.16 -26.72
N LEU A 8 10.97 -9.38 -26.64
CA LEU A 8 11.69 -10.54 -26.13
C LEU A 8 12.96 -10.83 -26.93
N THR A 9 12.94 -10.73 -28.26
CA THR A 9 14.16 -10.91 -29.07
C THR A 9 15.24 -9.87 -28.73
N GLN A 10 14.86 -8.58 -28.63
CA GLN A 10 15.83 -7.52 -28.32
C GLN A 10 16.34 -7.59 -26.88
N LEU A 11 15.47 -7.91 -25.91
CA LEU A 11 15.84 -8.11 -24.52
C LEU A 11 16.73 -9.34 -24.35
N GLN A 12 16.44 -10.45 -25.02
CA GLN A 12 17.29 -11.65 -24.98
C GLN A 12 18.69 -11.37 -25.55
N ALA A 13 18.78 -10.54 -26.60
CA ALA A 13 20.07 -10.15 -27.17
C ALA A 13 20.87 -9.20 -26.26
N THR A 14 20.18 -8.37 -25.47
CA THR A 14 20.79 -7.36 -24.59
C THR A 14 21.11 -7.94 -23.21
N PHE A 15 20.28 -8.85 -22.70
CA PHE A 15 20.33 -9.43 -21.37
C PHE A 15 20.27 -10.96 -21.43
N PRO A 16 21.25 -11.63 -22.10
CA PRO A 16 21.15 -13.05 -22.42
C PRO A 16 21.02 -13.96 -21.19
N ASP A 17 21.64 -13.58 -20.08
CA ASP A 17 21.68 -14.37 -18.84
C ASP A 17 20.61 -13.97 -17.82
N ASN A 18 19.91 -12.85 -18.04
CA ASN A 18 18.95 -12.30 -17.07
C ASN A 18 17.50 -12.50 -17.51
N LEU A 19 17.20 -12.61 -18.80
CA LEU A 19 15.82 -12.75 -19.26
C LEU A 19 15.24 -14.12 -18.87
N ILE A 20 14.22 -14.12 -18.02
CA ILE A 20 13.51 -15.32 -17.57
C ILE A 20 12.27 -15.49 -18.46
N THR A 21 12.27 -16.51 -19.31
CA THR A 21 11.15 -16.85 -20.21
C THR A 21 10.48 -18.16 -19.80
N PRO A 22 9.29 -18.52 -20.33
CA PRO A 22 8.58 -19.76 -19.97
C PRO A 22 9.40 -21.04 -20.11
N THR A 23 10.47 -21.03 -20.91
CA THR A 23 11.36 -22.19 -21.11
C THR A 23 12.54 -22.24 -20.14
N THR A 24 12.73 -21.22 -19.30
CA THR A 24 13.84 -21.14 -18.34
C THR A 24 13.46 -21.69 -16.97
N THR A 25 14.39 -22.35 -16.28
CA THR A 25 14.17 -22.93 -14.94
C THR A 25 13.61 -21.94 -13.90
N PRO A 26 14.08 -20.68 -13.80
CA PRO A 26 13.59 -19.73 -12.79
C PRO A 26 12.17 -19.20 -13.01
N TYR A 27 11.52 -19.52 -14.14
CA TYR A 27 10.24 -18.93 -14.53
C TYR A 27 9.13 -19.17 -13.51
N GLN A 28 9.06 -20.36 -12.94
CA GLN A 28 8.03 -20.68 -11.94
C GLN A 28 8.18 -19.83 -10.68
N THR A 29 9.41 -19.71 -10.16
CA THR A 29 9.72 -18.85 -9.00
C THR A 29 9.45 -17.38 -9.29
N ALA A 30 9.79 -16.90 -10.50
CA ALA A 30 9.49 -15.54 -10.90
C ALA A 30 7.98 -15.29 -11.00
N ARG A 31 7.20 -16.27 -11.46
CA ARG A 31 5.75 -16.22 -11.57
C ARG A 31 5.05 -16.20 -10.21
N THR A 32 5.52 -17.01 -9.26
CA THR A 32 4.89 -17.15 -7.93
C THR A 32 5.46 -16.20 -6.88
N THR A 33 6.30 -15.25 -7.28
CA THR A 33 6.83 -14.19 -6.40
C THR A 33 5.73 -13.31 -5.76
N PRO A 34 4.67 -12.87 -6.48
CA PRO A 34 3.66 -11.98 -5.90
C PRO A 34 2.94 -12.59 -4.69
N TRP A 35 2.54 -11.73 -3.77
CA TRP A 35 1.88 -12.10 -2.52
C TRP A 35 0.56 -12.84 -2.74
N SER A 36 -0.26 -12.37 -3.69
CA SER A 36 -1.54 -13.01 -4.02
C SER A 36 -1.37 -13.99 -5.17
N GLN A 37 -1.95 -15.18 -5.02
CA GLN A 37 -2.04 -16.17 -6.11
C GLN A 37 -2.84 -15.68 -7.32
N THR A 38 -3.73 -14.69 -7.16
CA THR A 38 -4.41 -14.04 -8.30
C THR A 38 -3.41 -13.41 -9.27
N CYS A 39 -2.25 -13.01 -8.77
CA CYS A 39 -1.20 -12.35 -9.53
C CYS A 39 -0.15 -13.33 -10.09
N TRP A 40 -0.32 -14.65 -9.91
CA TRP A 40 0.59 -15.67 -10.44
C TRP A 40 0.32 -15.94 -11.93
N THR A 41 0.43 -14.89 -12.74
CA THR A 41 0.07 -14.89 -14.16
C THR A 41 1.24 -15.26 -15.07
N SER A 42 0.95 -15.76 -16.26
CA SER A 42 1.97 -16.24 -17.20
C SER A 42 2.53 -15.10 -18.07
N ALA A 43 3.36 -14.23 -17.49
CA ALA A 43 4.00 -13.15 -18.24
C ALA A 43 4.83 -13.66 -19.43
N ALA A 44 4.96 -12.85 -20.49
CA ALA A 44 5.81 -13.18 -21.65
C ALA A 44 7.28 -13.41 -21.24
N GLY A 45 7.74 -12.67 -20.22
CA GLY A 45 9.02 -12.86 -19.57
C GLY A 45 9.16 -11.96 -18.34
N TYR A 46 10.13 -12.30 -17.48
CA TYR A 46 10.54 -11.51 -16.33
C TYR A 46 11.98 -11.07 -16.53
N LEU A 47 12.28 -9.82 -16.24
CA LEU A 47 13.62 -9.25 -16.36
C LEU A 47 14.07 -8.66 -15.02
N PRO A 48 14.85 -9.40 -14.22
CA PRO A 48 15.53 -8.87 -13.04
C PRO A 48 16.58 -7.85 -13.44
N LEU A 49 16.50 -6.66 -12.84
CA LEU A 49 17.35 -5.51 -13.13
C LEU A 49 18.00 -5.01 -11.83
N SER A 50 19.32 -4.87 -11.85
CA SER A 50 20.14 -4.47 -10.70
C SER A 50 20.75 -3.08 -10.83
N THR A 51 20.63 -2.44 -12.00
CA THR A 51 21.14 -1.08 -12.23
C THR A 51 20.11 -0.21 -12.93
N VAL A 52 20.18 1.11 -12.69
CA VAL A 52 19.33 2.09 -13.39
C VAL A 52 19.64 2.13 -14.89
N ASN A 53 20.89 1.83 -15.28
CA ASN A 53 21.28 1.77 -16.69
C ASN A 53 20.60 0.61 -17.43
N ASP A 54 20.53 -0.57 -16.80
CA ASP A 54 19.83 -1.72 -17.37
C ASP A 54 18.32 -1.46 -17.46
N LEU A 55 17.74 -0.84 -16.43
CA LEU A 55 16.35 -0.41 -16.44
C LEU A 55 16.06 0.59 -17.57
N THR A 56 16.93 1.57 -17.77
CA THR A 56 16.83 2.56 -18.86
C THR A 56 16.88 1.88 -20.22
N THR A 57 17.80 0.93 -20.39
CA THR A 57 17.96 0.15 -21.63
C THR A 57 16.72 -0.71 -21.90
N ALA A 58 16.22 -1.42 -20.88
CA ALA A 58 15.02 -2.23 -21.00
C ALA A 58 13.78 -1.39 -21.34
N LEU A 59 13.59 -0.25 -20.67
CA LEU A 59 12.47 0.66 -20.93
C LEU A 59 12.54 1.25 -22.34
N SER A 60 13.74 1.56 -22.84
CA SER A 60 13.95 2.01 -24.23
C SER A 60 13.54 0.93 -25.24
N ILE A 61 13.91 -0.33 -25.02
CA ILE A 61 13.50 -1.46 -25.88
C ILE A 61 11.97 -1.65 -25.85
N ILE A 62 11.36 -1.57 -24.67
CA ILE A 62 9.89 -1.66 -24.50
C ILE A 62 9.19 -0.57 -25.32
N GLN A 63 9.65 0.67 -25.22
CA GLN A 63 9.07 1.78 -25.99
C GLN A 63 9.25 1.62 -27.49
N LYS A 64 10.47 1.30 -27.94
CA LYS A 64 10.79 1.11 -29.37
C LYS A 64 9.94 0.00 -30.00
N THR A 65 9.58 -1.02 -29.22
CA THR A 65 8.77 -2.15 -29.67
C THR A 65 7.27 -1.98 -29.42
N GLY A 66 6.86 -0.96 -28.64
CA GLY A 66 5.48 -0.75 -28.23
C GLY A 66 4.91 -1.88 -27.37
N SER A 67 5.77 -2.63 -26.67
CA SER A 67 5.35 -3.75 -25.83
C SER A 67 4.77 -3.27 -24.50
N LYS A 68 3.84 -4.06 -23.95
CA LYS A 68 3.30 -3.81 -22.62
C LYS A 68 4.30 -4.25 -21.54
N PHE A 69 4.28 -3.58 -20.40
CA PHE A 69 5.13 -3.96 -19.26
C PHE A 69 4.47 -3.72 -17.91
N ALA A 70 4.93 -4.43 -16.88
CA ALA A 70 4.63 -4.14 -15.48
C ALA A 70 5.93 -3.93 -14.71
N VAL A 71 5.89 -3.12 -13.64
CA VAL A 71 7.04 -2.94 -12.74
C VAL A 71 6.76 -3.68 -11.45
N ARG A 72 7.73 -4.46 -10.98
CA ARG A 72 7.60 -5.24 -9.75
C ARG A 72 8.75 -4.99 -8.79
N THR A 73 8.37 -4.76 -7.53
CA THR A 73 9.24 -4.92 -6.34
C THR A 73 8.84 -6.22 -5.64
N THR A 74 8.15 -6.18 -4.49
CA THR A 74 7.75 -7.39 -3.76
C THR A 74 6.49 -8.06 -4.31
N GLY A 75 5.66 -7.32 -5.05
CA GLY A 75 4.38 -7.83 -5.56
C GLY A 75 3.31 -7.99 -4.49
N HIS A 76 3.31 -7.13 -3.48
CA HIS A 76 2.36 -7.16 -2.36
C HIS A 76 0.94 -6.65 -2.71
N ASN A 77 0.76 -6.06 -3.89
CA ASN A 77 -0.56 -5.63 -4.35
C ASN A 77 -1.31 -6.82 -4.97
N PRO A 78 -2.56 -7.13 -4.56
CA PRO A 78 -3.29 -8.30 -5.05
C PRO A 78 -4.00 -8.08 -6.40
N ASN A 79 -3.86 -6.90 -7.00
CA ASN A 79 -4.48 -6.59 -8.29
C ASN A 79 -3.67 -7.18 -9.44
N VAL A 80 -4.34 -8.05 -10.21
CA VAL A 80 -3.77 -8.68 -11.40
C VAL A 80 -3.30 -7.62 -12.38
N GLY A 81 -2.08 -7.76 -12.89
CA GLY A 81 -1.53 -6.85 -13.88
C GLY A 81 -0.76 -5.64 -13.32
N PHE A 82 -0.77 -5.42 -12.00
CA PHE A 82 -0.13 -4.24 -11.41
C PHE A 82 1.35 -4.49 -11.15
N SER A 83 1.67 -5.63 -10.54
CA SER A 83 3.03 -6.16 -10.37
C SER A 83 3.21 -7.52 -11.06
N SER A 84 2.27 -7.90 -11.90
CA SER A 84 2.28 -9.10 -12.73
C SER A 84 1.81 -8.74 -14.14
N ALA A 85 1.89 -9.67 -15.08
CA ALA A 85 1.41 -9.45 -16.44
C ALA A 85 1.04 -10.78 -17.13
N ASP A 86 0.36 -10.72 -18.26
CA ASP A 86 0.04 -11.90 -19.08
C ASP A 86 1.09 -12.14 -20.19
N GLU A 87 0.85 -13.11 -21.06
CA GLU A 87 1.76 -13.51 -22.14
C GLU A 87 2.01 -12.42 -23.20
N THR A 88 1.33 -11.27 -23.09
CA THR A 88 1.52 -10.11 -23.98
C THR A 88 2.50 -9.08 -23.45
N ALA A 89 3.01 -9.25 -22.23
CA ALA A 89 3.76 -8.24 -21.50
C ALA A 89 4.97 -8.77 -20.74
N ILE A 90 5.94 -7.89 -20.50
CA ILE A 90 7.17 -8.19 -19.75
C ILE A 90 7.08 -7.58 -18.34
N VAL A 91 7.52 -8.33 -17.33
CA VAL A 91 7.65 -7.79 -15.98
C VAL A 91 9.09 -7.33 -15.75
N LEU A 92 9.27 -6.02 -15.53
CA LEU A 92 10.51 -5.40 -15.10
C LEU A 92 10.62 -5.54 -13.57
N ASP A 93 11.53 -6.41 -13.13
CA ASP A 93 11.70 -6.72 -11.72
C ASP A 93 12.90 -5.94 -11.15
N ILE A 94 12.60 -4.89 -10.38
CA ILE A 94 13.59 -3.93 -9.89
C ILE A 94 13.99 -4.18 -8.43
N ARG A 95 13.72 -5.38 -7.88
CA ARG A 95 14.07 -5.73 -6.49
C ARG A 95 15.54 -5.57 -6.16
N GLN A 96 16.43 -5.69 -7.17
CA GLN A 96 17.86 -5.54 -6.96
C GLN A 96 18.32 -4.06 -6.94
N LEU A 97 17.43 -3.10 -7.17
CA LEU A 97 17.68 -1.68 -6.85
C LEU A 97 17.46 -1.45 -5.34
N ASN A 98 18.30 -2.07 -4.52
CA ASN A 98 18.12 -2.17 -3.05
C ASN A 98 19.27 -1.53 -2.25
N SER A 99 19.98 -0.56 -2.83
CA SER A 99 21.04 0.18 -2.15
C SER A 99 20.47 1.00 -0.98
N MET A 100 21.21 1.08 0.12
CA MET A 100 20.90 1.94 1.27
C MET A 100 22.12 2.76 1.67
N GLU A 101 21.95 4.08 1.80
CA GLU A 101 23.00 5.04 2.20
C GLU A 101 22.40 6.05 3.18
N LEU A 102 23.09 6.33 4.30
CA LEU A 102 22.71 7.41 5.21
C LEU A 102 23.55 8.65 4.90
N MET A 103 22.88 9.74 4.54
CA MET A 103 23.52 11.00 4.21
C MET A 103 23.94 11.77 5.48
N PRO A 104 24.95 12.67 5.39
CA PRO A 104 25.41 13.44 6.55
C PRO A 104 24.35 14.32 7.23
N ASP A 105 23.29 14.70 6.50
CA ASP A 105 22.15 15.47 7.02
C ASP A 105 21.08 14.59 7.69
N GLY A 106 21.31 13.28 7.80
CA GLY A 106 20.39 12.32 8.39
C GLY A 106 19.32 11.81 7.44
N ILE A 107 19.33 12.18 6.15
CA ILE A 107 18.40 11.63 5.17
C ILE A 107 18.88 10.25 4.71
N ALA A 108 17.97 9.28 4.66
CA ALA A 108 18.28 7.94 4.18
C ALA A 108 17.93 7.82 2.69
N ARG A 109 18.94 7.50 1.88
CA ARG A 109 18.78 7.17 0.47
C ARG A 109 18.54 5.67 0.32
N VAL A 110 17.35 5.31 -0.12
CA VAL A 110 16.91 3.91 -0.17
C VAL A 110 16.42 3.55 -1.57
N GLY A 111 16.97 2.49 -2.13
CA GLY A 111 16.58 1.95 -3.43
C GLY A 111 15.14 1.44 -3.41
N ALA A 112 14.44 1.62 -4.53
CA ALA A 112 13.03 1.27 -4.67
C ALA A 112 12.72 -0.22 -4.47
N GLY A 113 13.73 -1.07 -4.65
CA GLY A 113 13.64 -2.52 -4.50
C GLY A 113 13.60 -3.03 -3.05
N CYS A 114 13.91 -2.19 -2.06
CA CYS A 114 13.92 -2.58 -0.65
C CYS A 114 12.53 -2.89 -0.11
N THR A 115 12.50 -3.73 0.94
CA THR A 115 11.35 -3.98 1.81
C THR A 115 11.42 -3.14 3.09
N TRP A 116 10.30 -2.89 3.74
CA TRP A 116 10.30 -2.14 5.00
C TRP A 116 11.05 -2.84 6.14
N GLY A 117 11.04 -4.18 6.17
CA GLY A 117 11.82 -4.95 7.15
C GLY A 117 13.32 -4.71 7.02
N GLU A 118 13.85 -4.72 5.79
CA GLU A 118 15.27 -4.42 5.52
C GLU A 118 15.64 -2.99 5.93
N VAL A 119 14.80 -2.02 5.56
CA VAL A 119 15.03 -0.60 5.86
C VAL A 119 15.01 -0.33 7.35
N TYR A 120 14.04 -0.89 8.08
CA TYR A 120 13.99 -0.73 9.53
C TYR A 120 15.16 -1.40 10.23
N ALA A 121 15.57 -2.60 9.83
CA ALA A 121 16.74 -3.28 10.39
C ALA A 121 18.02 -2.47 10.19
N TRP A 122 18.21 -1.92 8.99
CA TRP A 122 19.36 -1.08 8.67
C TRP A 122 19.38 0.25 9.43
N LEU A 123 18.25 0.95 9.55
CA LEU A 123 18.14 2.20 10.30
C LEU A 123 18.27 2.02 11.81
N GLU A 124 17.66 0.96 12.36
CA GLU A 124 17.71 0.70 13.80
C GLU A 124 19.15 0.40 14.27
N GLY A 125 19.94 -0.30 13.45
CA GLY A 125 21.38 -0.48 13.69
C GLY A 125 22.19 0.82 13.77
N GLN A 126 21.62 1.94 13.32
CA GLN A 126 22.18 3.29 13.37
C GLN A 126 21.49 4.17 14.44
N GLY A 127 20.58 3.61 15.24
CA GLY A 127 19.79 4.36 16.23
C GLY A 127 18.71 5.25 15.62
N LEU A 128 18.25 4.94 14.41
CA LEU A 128 17.29 5.72 13.66
C LEU A 128 16.00 4.94 13.36
N SER A 129 14.96 5.67 12.96
CA SER A 129 13.68 5.14 12.49
C SER A 129 13.19 5.90 11.26
N ALA A 130 12.28 5.29 10.51
CA ALA A 130 11.55 5.92 9.42
C ALA A 130 10.06 5.54 9.50
N ILE A 131 9.23 6.28 8.76
CA ILE A 131 7.78 6.06 8.71
C ILE A 131 7.45 5.25 7.45
N GLY A 132 6.98 4.02 7.66
CA GLY A 132 6.76 3.07 6.58
C GLY A 132 5.68 2.03 6.86
N GLY A 133 5.72 0.94 6.11
CA GLY A 133 4.79 -0.18 6.24
C GLY A 133 4.86 -0.84 7.61
N ARG A 134 3.70 -1.33 8.08
CA ARG A 134 3.60 -2.14 9.31
C ARG A 134 3.94 -3.60 9.09
N ASP A 135 3.89 -4.09 7.86
CA ASP A 135 4.35 -5.44 7.51
C ASP A 135 5.76 -5.36 6.90
N PRO A 136 6.71 -6.17 7.37
CA PRO A 136 8.11 -6.10 6.97
C PRO A 136 8.34 -6.54 5.51
N GLN A 137 7.44 -7.31 4.91
CA GLN A 137 7.55 -7.81 3.53
C GLN A 137 6.97 -6.83 2.50
N VAL A 138 6.30 -5.77 2.94
CA VAL A 138 5.80 -4.73 2.05
C VAL A 138 6.97 -4.01 1.39
N GLY A 139 6.91 -3.91 0.06
CA GLY A 139 7.90 -3.19 -0.74
C GLY A 139 7.80 -1.68 -0.53
N LEU A 140 8.95 -1.03 -0.42
CA LEU A 140 9.07 0.40 -0.14
C LEU A 140 8.38 1.26 -1.21
N GLY A 141 8.67 1.00 -2.49
CA GLY A 141 8.24 1.89 -3.56
C GLY A 141 6.72 1.98 -3.74
N GLY A 142 6.05 0.83 -3.87
CA GLY A 142 4.59 0.79 -4.02
C GLY A 142 3.85 1.37 -2.81
N PHE A 143 4.38 1.17 -1.60
CA PHE A 143 3.83 1.73 -0.38
C PHE A 143 3.91 3.26 -0.36
N LEU A 144 5.08 3.83 -0.65
CA LEU A 144 5.28 5.28 -0.64
C LEU A 144 4.54 5.99 -1.78
N LEU A 145 4.51 5.41 -2.97
CA LEU A 145 3.80 6.00 -4.12
C LEU A 145 2.28 5.98 -3.97
N GLY A 146 1.73 5.07 -3.15
CA GLY A 146 0.30 5.00 -2.85
C GLY A 146 -0.13 5.81 -1.62
N GLY A 147 0.77 6.58 -1.01
CA GLY A 147 0.52 7.35 0.23
C GLY A 147 1.18 6.70 1.45
N GLY A 148 0.82 5.45 1.74
CA GLY A 148 1.51 4.62 2.73
C GLY A 148 1.08 4.88 4.19
N MET A 149 0.04 4.17 4.65
CA MET A 149 -0.42 4.23 6.04
C MET A 149 0.53 3.50 7.00
N GLY A 150 1.25 4.26 7.83
CA GLY A 150 2.18 3.74 8.84
C GLY A 150 1.55 3.46 10.20
N ALA A 151 2.39 3.23 11.22
CA ALA A 151 1.96 2.92 12.59
C ALA A 151 1.49 4.14 13.39
N LEU A 152 2.08 5.31 13.14
CA LEU A 152 1.85 6.55 13.91
C LEU A 152 1.57 7.74 12.97
N PRO A 153 0.55 7.63 12.08
CA PRO A 153 0.29 8.67 11.08
C PRO A 153 -0.06 10.02 11.72
N ASN A 154 -0.64 10.01 12.92
CA ASN A 154 -1.04 11.22 13.63
C ASN A 154 0.13 12.07 14.14
N LEU A 155 1.32 11.47 14.33
CA LEU A 155 2.54 12.20 14.70
C LEU A 155 3.34 12.63 13.45
N TYR A 156 3.38 11.77 12.44
CA TYR A 156 4.37 11.88 11.37
C TYR A 156 3.80 12.02 9.96
N GLY A 157 2.48 12.04 9.79
CA GLY A 157 1.84 11.92 8.49
C GLY A 157 1.98 10.52 7.90
N LEU A 158 1.65 10.37 6.63
CA LEU A 158 1.81 9.13 5.88
C LEU A 158 3.28 8.92 5.46
N GLY A 159 3.63 7.72 5.00
CA GLY A 159 4.98 7.41 4.51
C GLY A 159 5.41 8.35 3.38
N ALA A 160 4.52 8.64 2.43
CA ALA A 160 4.77 9.55 1.32
C ALA A 160 5.13 10.98 1.78
N ASP A 161 4.53 11.44 2.89
CA ASP A 161 4.80 12.78 3.43
C ASP A 161 6.24 12.90 3.93
N ASN A 162 6.86 11.77 4.28
CA ASN A 162 8.23 11.68 4.80
C ASN A 162 9.29 11.51 3.69
N VAL A 163 8.91 11.43 2.42
CA VAL A 163 9.86 11.44 1.31
C VAL A 163 10.32 12.87 1.03
N LYS A 164 11.64 13.08 0.95
CA LYS A 164 12.28 14.36 0.66
C LYS A 164 12.71 14.51 -0.80
N ASN A 165 13.06 13.40 -1.45
CA ASN A 165 13.40 13.37 -2.86
C ASN A 165 13.03 12.02 -3.48
N PHE A 166 12.54 12.03 -4.71
CA PHE A 166 12.42 10.84 -5.55
C PHE A 166 13.45 10.92 -6.67
N GLU A 167 14.26 9.89 -6.85
CA GLU A 167 14.97 9.67 -8.11
C GLU A 167 14.07 8.86 -9.03
N ILE A 168 13.77 9.41 -10.20
CA ILE A 168 12.78 8.84 -11.11
C ILE A 168 13.31 8.78 -12.53
N LEU A 169 13.17 7.61 -13.13
CA LEU A 169 13.43 7.36 -14.54
C LEU A 169 12.18 7.68 -15.36
N LEU A 170 12.28 8.69 -16.21
CA LEU A 170 11.21 9.13 -17.10
C LEU A 170 11.11 8.23 -18.34
N ALA A 171 9.99 8.38 -19.06
CA ALA A 171 9.74 7.65 -20.30
C ALA A 171 10.87 7.86 -21.32
N ASN A 172 11.34 9.10 -21.49
CA ASN A 172 12.43 9.39 -22.42
C ASN A 172 13.82 8.85 -22.02
N GLY A 173 13.92 8.10 -20.90
CA GLY A 173 15.17 7.53 -20.39
C GLY A 173 16.01 8.48 -19.53
N THR A 174 15.53 9.70 -19.27
CA THR A 174 16.22 10.64 -18.38
C THR A 174 15.97 10.29 -16.92
N LEU A 175 17.04 10.22 -16.13
CA LEU A 175 16.98 10.08 -14.68
C LEU A 175 17.01 11.47 -14.03
N ILE A 176 15.97 11.81 -13.26
CA ILE A 176 15.86 13.12 -12.61
C ILE A 176 15.53 12.99 -11.13
N ASN A 177 15.74 14.07 -10.38
CA ASN A 177 15.33 14.23 -8.99
C ASN A 177 14.04 15.05 -8.90
N ALA A 178 13.10 14.63 -8.07
CA ALA A 178 11.89 15.36 -7.75
C ALA A 178 11.81 15.61 -6.24
N ASN A 179 11.98 16.86 -5.83
CA ASN A 179 11.98 17.34 -4.46
C ASN A 179 11.36 18.75 -4.35
N ALA A 180 11.46 19.40 -3.19
CA ALA A 180 10.87 20.72 -2.96
C ALA A 180 11.48 21.86 -3.82
N HIS A 181 12.67 21.65 -4.39
CA HIS A 181 13.43 22.65 -5.14
C HIS A 181 13.61 22.27 -6.62
N ASP A 182 13.73 20.97 -6.91
CA ASP A 182 13.87 20.44 -8.27
C ASP A 182 12.62 19.65 -8.65
N ASN A 183 11.96 20.01 -9.76
CA ASN A 183 10.73 19.36 -10.23
C ASN A 183 9.64 19.23 -9.14
N PRO A 184 9.27 20.34 -8.46
CA PRO A 184 8.34 20.31 -7.31
C PRO A 184 6.92 19.88 -7.66
N ASP A 185 6.51 20.06 -8.92
CA ASP A 185 5.26 19.56 -9.45
C ASP A 185 5.22 18.03 -9.48
N LEU A 186 6.30 17.40 -9.96
CA LEU A 186 6.48 15.95 -9.97
C LEU A 186 6.60 15.39 -8.54
N TYR A 187 7.34 16.08 -7.68
CA TYR A 187 7.49 15.72 -6.26
C TYR A 187 6.14 15.61 -5.55
N ARG A 188 5.23 16.57 -5.79
CA ARG A 188 3.90 16.59 -5.18
C ARG A 188 3.04 15.42 -5.65
N VAL A 189 3.02 15.11 -6.94
CA VAL A 189 2.15 14.06 -7.49
C VAL A 189 2.65 12.64 -7.22
N LEU A 190 3.96 12.44 -7.02
CA LEU A 190 4.52 11.14 -6.63
C LEU A 190 4.11 10.74 -5.21
N LYS A 191 3.68 11.68 -4.38
CA LYS A 191 3.07 11.42 -3.07
C LYS A 191 1.59 11.06 -3.22
N GLY A 192 1.32 9.85 -3.70
CA GLY A 192 -0.03 9.28 -3.80
C GLY A 192 -0.52 8.99 -5.21
N GLY A 193 0.15 9.50 -6.25
CA GLY A 193 -0.24 9.29 -7.65
C GLY A 193 0.26 8.00 -8.28
N GLY A 194 0.86 7.07 -7.50
CA GLY A 194 1.25 5.76 -8.01
C GLY A 194 2.33 5.81 -9.09
N SER A 195 2.25 4.91 -10.08
CA SER A 195 3.24 4.70 -11.14
C SER A 195 2.99 5.53 -12.42
N ASN A 196 2.23 6.62 -12.33
CA ASN A 196 1.75 7.37 -13.50
C ASN A 196 2.82 8.21 -14.23
N PHE A 197 3.98 8.45 -13.61
CA PHE A 197 4.89 9.52 -14.04
C PHE A 197 6.31 9.04 -14.40
N GLY A 198 6.61 7.77 -14.18
CA GLY A 198 7.98 7.25 -14.26
C GLY A 198 8.20 6.02 -13.38
N ILE A 199 9.39 5.44 -13.47
CA ILE A 199 9.84 4.37 -12.57
C ILE A 199 10.73 5.00 -11.51
N VAL A 200 10.25 5.11 -10.28
CA VAL A 200 11.08 5.59 -9.16
C VAL A 200 12.13 4.53 -8.82
N THR A 201 13.40 4.93 -8.82
CA THR A 201 14.56 4.05 -8.59
C THR A 201 15.12 4.22 -7.17
N ARG A 202 14.96 5.40 -6.57
CA ARG A 202 15.41 5.71 -5.20
C ARG A 202 14.45 6.69 -4.50
N PHE A 203 14.32 6.51 -3.20
CA PHE A 203 13.60 7.39 -2.29
C PHE A 203 14.59 7.92 -1.25
N ASP A 204 14.67 9.23 -1.11
CA ASP A 204 15.41 9.88 -0.03
C ASP A 204 14.40 10.18 1.08
N ILE A 205 14.42 9.41 2.16
CA ILE A 205 13.43 9.42 3.22
C ILE A 205 13.93 10.12 4.48
N GLN A 206 13.05 10.88 5.12
CA GLN A 206 13.31 11.46 6.43
C GLN A 206 13.55 10.34 7.46
N THR A 207 14.63 10.48 8.24
CA THR A 207 14.85 9.65 9.42
C THR A 207 14.54 10.42 10.70
N TYR A 208 14.33 9.68 11.77
CA TYR A 208 14.05 10.18 13.11
C TYR A 208 14.98 9.46 14.09
N PRO A 209 15.32 10.07 15.25
CA PRO A 209 15.83 9.30 16.37
C PRO A 209 14.94 8.09 16.65
N LEU A 210 15.53 6.97 17.07
CA LEU A 210 14.83 5.70 17.28
C LEU A 210 13.48 5.91 17.99
N ILE A 211 12.39 5.64 17.27
CA ILE A 211 11.04 5.96 17.74
C ILE A 211 10.61 4.90 18.77
N PRO A 212 10.38 5.28 20.04
CA PRO A 212 9.85 4.36 21.03
C PRO A 212 8.37 4.11 20.74
N ILE A 213 7.97 2.83 20.71
CA ILE A 213 6.56 2.45 20.56
C ILE A 213 6.17 1.38 21.59
N GLN A 214 4.99 1.54 22.17
CA GLN A 214 4.30 0.50 22.93
C GLN A 214 3.24 -0.12 22.05
N TYR A 215 3.11 -1.44 22.07
CA TYR A 215 2.07 -2.12 21.30
C TYR A 215 1.57 -3.42 21.94
N THR A 216 0.33 -3.78 21.63
CA THR A 216 -0.26 -5.08 21.92
C THR A 216 -1.27 -5.44 20.84
N ILE A 217 -1.44 -6.74 20.56
CA ILE A 217 -2.48 -7.25 19.67
C ILE A 217 -3.28 -8.28 20.47
N THR A 218 -4.55 -7.96 20.69
CA THR A 218 -5.48 -8.80 21.47
C THR A 218 -6.58 -9.31 20.55
N LEU A 219 -6.93 -10.58 20.70
CA LEU A 219 -8.01 -11.22 19.96
C LEU A 219 -9.23 -11.35 20.87
N TYR A 220 -10.36 -10.80 20.44
CA TYR A 220 -11.63 -10.83 21.16
C TYR A 220 -12.67 -11.69 20.44
N ASN A 221 -13.74 -12.05 21.16
CA ASN A 221 -14.85 -12.79 20.59
C ASN A 221 -15.67 -11.88 19.65
N PRO A 222 -15.94 -12.28 18.39
CA PRO A 222 -16.78 -11.51 17.47
C PRO A 222 -18.21 -11.29 17.95
N THR A 223 -18.70 -12.06 18.94
CA THR A 223 -20.01 -11.81 19.57
C THR A 223 -20.03 -10.52 20.39
N ASP A 224 -18.87 -10.00 20.80
CA ASP A 224 -18.76 -8.75 21.57
C ASP A 224 -18.67 -7.52 20.67
N HIS A 225 -19.06 -7.62 19.39
CA HIS A 225 -18.86 -6.59 18.37
C HIS A 225 -19.35 -5.21 18.80
N LEU A 226 -20.51 -5.11 19.46
CA LEU A 226 -21.05 -3.83 19.95
C LEU A 226 -20.04 -3.14 20.88
N ALA A 227 -19.57 -3.85 21.90
CA ALA A 227 -18.63 -3.30 22.86
C ALA A 227 -17.26 -3.00 22.23
N ILE A 228 -16.82 -3.84 21.29
CA ILE A 228 -15.58 -3.62 20.53
C ILE A 228 -15.69 -2.36 19.67
N ASN A 229 -16.77 -2.18 18.92
CA ASN A 229 -17.01 -1.00 18.09
C ASN A 229 -17.10 0.28 18.91
N HIS A 230 -17.79 0.25 20.06
CA HIS A 230 -17.82 1.36 21.00
C HIS A 230 -16.43 1.70 21.55
N ALA A 231 -15.62 0.70 21.91
CA ALA A 231 -14.25 0.88 22.35
C ALA A 231 -13.36 1.47 21.24
N THR A 232 -13.48 0.94 20.01
CA THR A 232 -12.78 1.44 18.82
C THR A 232 -13.11 2.92 18.57
N ALA A 233 -14.38 3.30 18.57
CA ALA A 233 -14.79 4.70 18.40
C ALA A 233 -14.28 5.60 19.54
N THR A 234 -14.26 5.11 20.78
CA THR A 234 -13.72 5.83 21.94
C THR A 234 -12.24 6.13 21.78
N ILE A 235 -11.45 5.16 21.34
CA ILE A 235 -10.01 5.36 21.10
C ILE A 235 -9.78 6.31 19.92
N GLN A 236 -10.58 6.21 18.85
CA GLN A 236 -10.48 7.15 17.73
C GLN A 236 -10.77 8.59 18.15
N ALA A 237 -11.74 8.81 19.03
CA ALA A 237 -11.98 10.13 19.60
C ALA A 237 -10.76 10.61 20.42
N ALA A 238 -10.12 9.73 21.19
CA ALA A 238 -8.91 10.05 21.94
C ALA A 238 -7.73 10.43 21.01
N MET A 239 -7.60 9.79 19.84
CA MET A 239 -6.57 10.08 18.84
C MET A 239 -6.60 11.54 18.34
N GLU A 240 -7.75 12.21 18.38
CA GLU A 240 -7.85 13.63 18.02
C GLU A 240 -7.14 14.56 19.01
N THR A 241 -6.99 14.12 20.26
CA THR A 241 -6.35 14.90 21.33
C THR A 241 -4.96 14.39 21.72
N ASP A 242 -4.67 13.11 21.45
CA ASP A 242 -3.37 12.50 21.67
C ASP A 242 -2.87 11.82 20.38
N PRO A 243 -2.02 12.50 19.59
CA PRO A 243 -1.56 11.99 18.31
C PRO A 243 -0.62 10.79 18.46
N LYS A 244 -0.17 10.45 19.67
CA LYS A 244 0.69 9.27 19.89
C LYS A 244 -0.09 7.96 19.78
N ILE A 245 -1.41 8.01 19.86
CA ILE A 245 -2.27 6.83 19.79
C ILE A 245 -2.37 6.33 18.34
N GLY A 246 -2.15 5.04 18.15
CA GLY A 246 -2.47 4.30 16.93
C GLY A 246 -3.39 3.11 17.23
N LEU A 247 -4.23 2.74 16.27
CA LEU A 247 -5.21 1.68 16.41
C LEU A 247 -5.42 0.98 15.07
N PHE A 248 -5.69 -0.32 15.10
CA PHE A 248 -6.51 -0.97 14.08
C PHE A 248 -7.48 -1.95 14.74
N THR A 249 -8.64 -2.15 14.11
CA THR A 249 -9.61 -3.17 14.53
C THR A 249 -9.98 -4.01 13.32
N ASN A 250 -9.63 -5.28 13.32
CA ASN A 250 -9.88 -6.22 12.23
C ASN A 250 -10.90 -7.26 12.67
N PHE A 251 -12.06 -7.27 12.01
CA PHE A 251 -13.14 -8.22 12.23
C PHE A 251 -12.99 -9.41 11.30
N ASN A 252 -12.80 -10.59 11.90
CA ASN A 252 -12.79 -11.88 11.24
C ASN A 252 -13.92 -12.77 11.81
N HIS A 253 -14.24 -13.88 11.16
CA HIS A 253 -15.32 -14.77 11.61
C HIS A 253 -15.03 -15.41 12.97
N GLY A 254 -13.77 -15.79 13.22
CA GLY A 254 -13.38 -16.50 14.45
C GLY A 254 -12.90 -15.58 15.58
N PHE A 255 -12.50 -14.35 15.26
CA PHE A 255 -11.91 -13.42 16.22
C PHE A 255 -12.02 -11.98 15.72
N VAL A 256 -11.91 -11.02 16.63
CA VAL A 256 -11.65 -9.62 16.30
C VAL A 256 -10.28 -9.25 16.83
N ALA A 257 -9.34 -8.92 15.93
CA ALA A 257 -7.99 -8.51 16.28
C ALA A 257 -7.96 -7.00 16.50
N VAL A 258 -7.54 -6.57 17.69
CA VAL A 258 -7.37 -5.17 18.05
C VAL A 258 -5.89 -4.92 18.31
N GLY A 259 -5.28 -4.09 17.47
CA GLY A 259 -3.92 -3.63 17.67
C GLY A 259 -3.90 -2.23 18.28
N LEU A 260 -3.40 -2.11 19.50
CA LEU A 260 -3.21 -0.82 20.18
C LEU A 260 -1.73 -0.44 20.12
N LEU A 261 -1.47 0.78 19.64
CA LEU A 261 -0.13 1.34 19.45
C LEU A 261 -0.01 2.68 20.19
N TYR A 262 1.17 2.98 20.72
CA TYR A 262 1.42 4.26 21.36
C TYR A 262 2.88 4.71 21.21
N GLY A 263 3.09 5.86 20.57
CA GLY A 263 4.41 6.41 20.21
C GLY A 263 5.19 7.05 21.36
N ASP A 264 5.30 6.38 22.49
CA ASP A 264 6.07 6.81 23.68
C ASP A 264 6.30 5.60 24.60
N HIS A 265 7.36 5.58 25.41
CA HIS A 265 7.61 4.55 26.45
C HIS A 265 7.38 5.05 27.88
N THR A 266 7.31 6.36 28.08
CA THR A 266 7.36 7.03 29.39
C THR A 266 6.03 7.03 30.12
N LYS A 267 4.92 6.84 29.41
CA LYS A 267 3.57 6.79 29.96
C LYS A 267 2.88 5.51 29.50
N GLN A 268 2.22 4.80 30.40
CA GLN A 268 1.24 3.79 30.01
C GLN A 268 0.02 4.54 29.48
N PRO A 269 -0.34 4.41 28.20
CA PRO A 269 -1.49 5.12 27.67
C PRO A 269 -2.77 4.56 28.29
N GLU A 270 -3.68 5.44 28.73
CA GLU A 270 -5.00 5.04 29.24
C GLU A 270 -5.87 4.37 28.15
N ILE A 271 -5.42 4.37 26.90
CA ILE A 271 -6.08 3.74 25.73
C ILE A 271 -6.44 2.27 25.94
N CYS A 272 -5.67 1.54 26.76
CA CYS A 272 -5.96 0.13 27.05
C CYS A 272 -7.24 -0.04 27.90
N THR A 273 -7.77 1.03 28.47
CA THR A 273 -8.97 0.96 29.32
C THR A 273 -10.27 0.91 28.53
N ALA A 274 -10.29 1.34 27.26
CA ALA A 274 -11.50 1.30 26.45
C ALA A 274 -12.00 -0.14 26.20
N PHE A 275 -11.08 -1.11 26.16
CA PHE A 275 -11.39 -2.54 26.07
C PHE A 275 -11.46 -3.24 27.44
N LYS A 276 -11.39 -2.48 28.54
CA LYS A 276 -11.43 -3.03 29.90
C LYS A 276 -12.80 -3.67 30.17
N GLY A 277 -12.78 -4.92 30.57
CA GLY A 277 -13.99 -5.71 30.86
C GLY A 277 -14.42 -6.63 29.73
N LEU A 278 -13.77 -6.57 28.56
CA LEU A 278 -13.93 -7.58 27.51
C LEU A 278 -13.00 -8.76 27.76
N GLU A 279 -13.55 -9.97 27.64
CA GLU A 279 -12.78 -11.20 27.73
C GLU A 279 -12.04 -11.43 26.40
N SER A 280 -10.70 -11.49 26.45
CA SER A 280 -9.90 -11.83 25.29
C SER A 280 -9.88 -13.35 25.08
N ILE A 281 -10.00 -13.81 23.83
CA ILE A 281 -9.68 -15.18 23.44
C ILE A 281 -8.20 -15.46 23.74
N MET A 282 -7.33 -14.55 23.30
CA MET A 282 -5.90 -14.57 23.60
C MET A 282 -5.26 -13.21 23.34
N THR A 283 -4.06 -13.03 23.88
CA THR A 283 -3.19 -11.91 23.50
C THR A 283 -2.15 -12.43 22.51
N ALA A 284 -2.38 -12.19 21.21
CA ALA A 284 -1.50 -12.64 20.13
C ALA A 284 -0.13 -11.97 20.20
N VAL A 285 -0.09 -10.69 20.59
CA VAL A 285 1.15 -9.97 20.89
C VAL A 285 1.03 -9.31 22.27
N PRO A 286 1.80 -9.76 23.28
CA PRO A 286 1.73 -9.22 24.63
C PRO A 286 2.14 -7.74 24.65
N PRO A 287 1.71 -6.98 25.67
CA PRO A 287 2.16 -5.59 25.85
C PRO A 287 3.69 -5.49 25.78
N THR A 288 4.17 -4.83 24.74
CA THR A 288 5.58 -4.76 24.39
C THR A 288 6.02 -3.30 24.31
N LYS A 289 7.15 -2.97 24.93
CA LYS A 289 7.87 -1.71 24.69
C LYS A 289 9.00 -2.01 23.70
N GLY A 290 8.86 -1.50 22.48
CA GLY A 290 9.81 -1.79 21.41
C GLY A 290 10.01 -0.61 20.46
N THR A 291 10.31 -0.94 19.21
CA THR A 291 10.63 -0.01 18.13
C THR A 291 9.70 -0.24 16.94
N ILE A 292 9.82 0.59 15.90
CA ILE A 292 9.08 0.36 14.64
C ILE A 292 9.45 -1.00 14.02
N LEU A 293 10.73 -1.42 14.08
CA LEU A 293 11.16 -2.73 13.59
C LEU A 293 10.51 -3.87 14.38
N SER A 294 10.48 -3.78 15.70
CA SER A 294 9.92 -4.86 16.53
C SER A 294 8.40 -4.95 16.35
N LEU A 295 7.70 -3.82 16.19
CA LEU A 295 6.30 -3.81 15.80
C LEU A 295 6.11 -4.46 14.42
N ALA A 296 6.90 -4.07 13.42
CA ALA A 296 6.78 -4.63 12.08
C ALA A 296 7.02 -6.14 12.10
N THR A 297 8.04 -6.60 12.81
CA THR A 297 8.32 -8.03 13.00
C THR A 297 7.15 -8.77 13.64
N ALA A 298 6.50 -8.17 14.64
CA ALA A 298 5.34 -8.75 15.30
C ALA A 298 4.06 -8.76 14.44
N MET A 299 3.95 -7.84 13.49
CA MET A 299 2.88 -7.78 12.49
C MET A 299 3.12 -8.71 11.31
N GLY A 300 4.38 -9.05 11.03
CA GLY A 300 4.76 -9.95 9.96
C GLY A 300 4.18 -11.35 10.20
N HIS A 301 3.64 -11.94 9.14
CA HIS A 301 3.08 -13.28 9.18
C HIS A 301 3.67 -14.17 8.09
N VAL A 302 3.60 -15.48 8.29
CA VAL A 302 3.96 -16.43 7.24
C VAL A 302 3.00 -16.24 6.08
N GLN A 303 3.54 -16.21 4.86
CA GLN A 303 2.70 -16.05 3.68
C GLN A 303 2.04 -17.38 3.33
N GLU A 304 0.72 -17.40 3.46
CA GLU A 304 -0.08 -18.51 2.96
C GLU A 304 -0.37 -18.33 1.47
N GLU A 305 -0.25 -19.44 0.76
CA GLU A 305 -0.66 -19.61 -0.63
C GLU A 305 -2.18 -19.43 -0.77
N ARG A 306 -2.61 -18.17 -0.90
CA ARG A 306 -4.01 -17.79 -1.08
C ARG A 306 -4.16 -16.79 -2.22
N LYS A 307 -5.32 -16.83 -2.86
CA LYS A 307 -5.82 -15.76 -3.69
C LYS A 307 -6.44 -14.68 -2.81
N ARG A 308 -6.33 -13.42 -3.23
CA ARG A 308 -6.75 -12.26 -2.45
C ARG A 308 -7.40 -11.20 -3.33
N ALA A 309 -8.41 -10.55 -2.78
CA ALA A 309 -9.06 -9.36 -3.31
C ALA A 309 -9.25 -8.37 -2.15
N ILE A 310 -9.14 -7.08 -2.46
CA ILE A 310 -9.21 -6.01 -1.46
C ILE A 310 -10.04 -4.87 -2.00
N SER A 311 -10.81 -4.18 -1.18
CA SER A 311 -11.44 -2.92 -1.56
C SER A 311 -11.47 -1.96 -0.38
N THR A 312 -11.66 -0.68 -0.67
CA THR A 312 -11.64 0.36 0.36
C THR A 312 -12.73 1.41 0.18
N ILE A 313 -13.10 2.04 1.29
CA ILE A 313 -13.88 3.27 1.30
C ILE A 313 -13.48 4.11 2.50
N THR A 314 -13.69 5.42 2.43
CA THR A 314 -13.35 6.34 3.51
C THR A 314 -14.60 7.02 4.04
N THR A 315 -14.73 7.09 5.37
CA THR A 315 -15.86 7.76 6.02
C THR A 315 -15.39 8.56 7.23
N LYS A 316 -16.22 9.48 7.70
CA LYS A 316 -16.11 10.04 9.05
C LYS A 316 -16.35 8.94 10.10
N VAL A 317 -15.86 9.16 11.31
CA VAL A 317 -16.05 8.26 12.45
C VAL A 317 -17.52 8.22 12.86
N SER A 318 -18.11 7.03 12.97
CA SER A 318 -19.47 6.82 13.48
C SER A 318 -19.65 5.40 13.99
N VAL A 319 -19.95 5.25 15.28
CA VAL A 319 -20.21 3.93 15.88
C VAL A 319 -21.46 3.27 15.29
N GLU A 320 -22.48 4.05 14.93
CA GLU A 320 -23.68 3.54 14.26
C GLU A 320 -23.33 2.89 12.92
N LEU A 321 -22.47 3.55 12.13
CA LEU A 321 -21.98 2.98 10.88
C LEU A 321 -21.16 1.71 11.13
N TYR A 322 -20.45 1.59 12.25
CA TYR A 322 -19.67 0.37 12.55
C TYR A 322 -20.58 -0.84 12.75
N GLU A 323 -21.72 -0.65 13.41
CA GLU A 323 -22.72 -1.71 13.57
C GLU A 323 -23.41 -2.07 12.25
N ASP A 324 -23.73 -1.08 11.43
CA ASP A 324 -24.29 -1.32 10.10
C ASP A 324 -23.31 -2.12 9.22
N VAL A 325 -22.01 -1.77 9.26
CA VAL A 325 -20.96 -2.49 8.52
C VAL A 325 -20.78 -3.92 9.05
N TYR A 326 -20.80 -4.13 10.37
CA TYR A 326 -20.72 -5.47 10.96
C TYR A 326 -21.90 -6.35 10.49
N THR A 327 -23.12 -5.80 10.54
CA THR A 327 -24.34 -6.51 10.11
C THR A 327 -24.28 -6.87 8.63
N LEU A 328 -23.89 -5.91 7.78
CA LEU A 328 -23.68 -6.12 6.35
C LEU A 328 -22.63 -7.20 6.09
N TRP A 329 -21.47 -7.09 6.73
CA TRP A 329 -20.37 -8.04 6.57
C TRP A 329 -20.79 -9.46 6.94
N ASN A 330 -21.48 -9.63 8.07
CA ASN A 330 -21.92 -10.95 8.50
C ASN A 330 -22.91 -11.56 7.49
N GLY A 331 -23.80 -10.73 6.92
CA GLY A 331 -24.70 -11.13 5.83
C GLY A 331 -23.94 -11.62 4.60
N VAL A 332 -23.02 -10.80 4.06
CA VAL A 332 -22.25 -11.14 2.86
C VAL A 332 -21.41 -12.40 3.10
N ARG A 333 -20.68 -12.45 4.22
CA ARG A 333 -19.82 -13.59 4.57
C ARG A 333 -20.61 -14.90 4.67
N SER A 334 -21.84 -14.87 5.19
CA SER A 334 -22.66 -16.08 5.33
C SER A 334 -23.06 -16.74 4.01
N THR A 335 -22.93 -16.01 2.89
CA THR A 335 -23.21 -16.52 1.54
C THR A 335 -21.98 -17.05 0.81
N LEU A 336 -20.79 -16.89 1.40
CA LEU A 336 -19.55 -17.31 0.76
C LEU A 336 -19.33 -18.82 0.88
N PRO A 337 -18.70 -19.45 -0.13
CA PRO A 337 -18.31 -20.85 -0.05
C PRO A 337 -17.33 -21.11 1.10
N ASP A 338 -17.32 -22.35 1.58
CA ASP A 338 -16.33 -22.81 2.56
C ASP A 338 -14.90 -22.56 2.06
N GLY A 339 -14.05 -22.05 2.95
CA GLY A 339 -12.66 -21.69 2.63
C GLY A 339 -12.45 -20.25 2.17
N CYS A 340 -13.52 -19.50 1.83
CA CYS A 340 -13.44 -18.06 1.68
C CYS A 340 -13.43 -17.38 3.06
N ILE A 341 -12.47 -16.48 3.27
CA ILE A 341 -12.33 -15.69 4.50
C ILE A 341 -12.53 -14.23 4.12
N LEU A 342 -13.74 -13.73 4.29
CA LEU A 342 -14.04 -12.30 4.20
C LEU A 342 -13.86 -11.67 5.58
N HIS A 343 -13.01 -10.66 5.67
CA HIS A 343 -12.76 -9.89 6.87
C HIS A 343 -12.66 -8.40 6.53
N TYR A 344 -12.76 -7.54 7.54
CA TYR A 344 -12.58 -6.10 7.32
C TYR A 344 -11.78 -5.44 8.43
N THR A 345 -11.09 -4.34 8.09
CA THR A 345 -10.31 -3.55 9.04
C THR A 345 -10.82 -2.12 9.09
N ILE A 346 -11.02 -1.63 10.30
CA ILE A 346 -11.13 -0.20 10.62
C ILE A 346 -9.70 0.31 10.80
N GLN A 347 -9.23 1.15 9.86
CA GLN A 347 -7.95 1.85 9.95
C GLN A 347 -8.21 3.33 10.21
N PRO A 348 -8.06 3.81 11.45
CA PRO A 348 -8.31 5.20 11.78
C PRO A 348 -7.22 6.15 11.29
N MET A 349 -7.63 7.37 10.94
CA MET A 349 -6.73 8.51 10.75
C MET A 349 -7.37 9.73 11.39
N SER A 350 -6.63 10.46 12.22
CA SER A 350 -7.17 11.69 12.84
C SER A 350 -6.92 12.91 11.96
N ALA A 351 -7.60 14.03 12.30
CA ALA A 351 -7.28 15.32 11.69
C ALA A 351 -5.81 15.73 11.91
N ALA A 352 -5.17 15.29 13.01
CA ALA A 352 -3.76 15.56 13.28
C ALA A 352 -2.84 14.87 12.26
N GLY A 353 -3.18 13.68 11.78
CA GLY A 353 -2.41 13.00 10.75
C GLY A 353 -2.46 13.71 9.40
N VAL A 354 -3.63 14.27 9.05
CA VAL A 354 -3.79 15.08 7.83
C VAL A 354 -2.94 16.35 7.92
N ARG A 355 -3.03 17.08 9.03
CA ARG A 355 -2.19 18.28 9.28
C ARG A 355 -0.70 17.96 9.24
N ALA A 356 -0.28 16.85 9.86
CA ALA A 356 1.11 16.41 9.84
C ALA A 356 1.63 16.18 8.39
N GLY A 357 0.78 15.67 7.49
CA GLY A 357 1.10 15.53 6.08
C GLY A 357 1.22 16.89 5.37
N GLU A 358 0.26 17.79 5.60
CA GLU A 358 0.25 19.15 5.03
C GLU A 358 1.51 19.95 5.41
N GLU A 359 1.89 19.92 6.70
CA GLU A 359 3.09 20.58 7.24
C GLU A 359 4.40 20.05 6.62
N ARG A 360 4.39 18.84 6.05
CA ARG A 360 5.55 18.20 5.39
C ARG A 360 5.58 18.42 3.87
N GLY A 361 4.87 19.45 3.40
CA GLY A 361 4.82 19.82 1.98
C GLY A 361 3.68 19.16 1.21
N GLY A 362 2.82 18.39 1.92
CA GLY A 362 1.59 17.74 1.46
C GLY A 362 1.72 16.77 0.29
N ASN A 363 0.58 16.26 -0.14
CA ASN A 363 0.44 15.18 -1.13
C ASN A 363 -0.79 15.40 -2.04
N VAL A 364 -1.07 14.49 -2.97
CA VAL A 364 -2.24 14.59 -3.88
C VAL A 364 -3.46 13.83 -3.40
N LEU A 365 -3.47 13.30 -2.18
CA LEU A 365 -4.52 12.38 -1.71
C LEU A 365 -5.88 13.06 -1.46
N GLY A 366 -5.92 14.40 -1.31
CA GLY A 366 -7.18 15.13 -1.10
C GLY A 366 -7.87 14.81 0.24
N LEU A 367 -7.09 14.47 1.28
CA LEU A 367 -7.62 14.13 2.59
C LEU A 367 -8.28 15.35 3.26
N GLU A 368 -9.47 15.15 3.83
CA GLU A 368 -10.14 16.17 4.64
C GLU A 368 -9.59 16.18 6.07
N GLY A 369 -9.40 17.37 6.66
CA GLY A 369 -8.89 17.57 8.02
C GLY A 369 -9.88 17.21 9.15
N VAL A 370 -10.46 16.01 9.10
CA VAL A 370 -11.43 15.45 10.05
C VAL A 370 -10.96 14.07 10.51
N GLY A 371 -11.56 13.55 11.59
CA GLY A 371 -11.38 12.15 11.97
C GLY A 371 -12.00 11.22 10.93
N GLN A 372 -11.19 10.30 10.39
CA GLN A 372 -11.54 9.41 9.30
C GLN A 372 -11.38 7.93 9.68
N VAL A 373 -12.08 7.10 8.91
CA VAL A 373 -11.98 5.66 8.90
C VAL A 373 -11.68 5.22 7.48
N TRP A 374 -10.53 4.58 7.30
CA TRP A 374 -10.22 3.90 6.05
C TRP A 374 -10.63 2.45 6.22
N TRP A 375 -11.76 2.09 5.63
CA TRP A 375 -12.26 0.73 5.62
C TRP A 375 -11.44 -0.10 4.66
N VAL A 376 -11.03 -1.29 5.09
CA VAL A 376 -10.32 -2.25 4.25
C VAL A 376 -11.06 -3.57 4.28
N PHE A 377 -11.75 -3.91 3.20
CA PHE A 377 -12.42 -5.20 3.03
C PHE A 377 -11.51 -6.13 2.26
N THR A 378 -11.22 -7.31 2.81
CA THR A 378 -10.35 -8.30 2.18
C THR A 378 -11.06 -9.64 2.16
N CYS A 379 -11.01 -10.31 1.02
CA CYS A 379 -11.37 -11.71 0.92
C CYS A 379 -10.13 -12.52 0.55
N GLU A 380 -9.90 -13.62 1.25
CA GLU A 380 -8.88 -14.62 0.93
C GLU A 380 -9.54 -15.96 0.60
N TRP A 381 -9.05 -16.67 -0.40
CA TRP A 381 -9.62 -17.96 -0.81
C TRP A 381 -8.56 -18.91 -1.40
N PRO A 382 -8.76 -20.24 -1.29
CA PRO A 382 -7.92 -21.22 -1.97
C PRO A 382 -8.12 -21.25 -3.48
N THR A 383 -7.24 -21.97 -4.18
CA THR A 383 -7.50 -22.40 -5.56
C THR A 383 -8.74 -23.30 -5.62
N GLY A 384 -9.46 -23.25 -6.74
CA GLY A 384 -10.68 -24.04 -6.96
C GLY A 384 -11.99 -23.33 -6.62
N ILE A 385 -11.95 -22.19 -5.93
CA ILE A 385 -13.09 -21.28 -5.81
C ILE A 385 -13.04 -20.26 -6.96
N ASP A 386 -14.22 -19.93 -7.50
CA ASP A 386 -14.38 -18.91 -8.54
C ASP A 386 -13.99 -17.52 -8.00
N ASP A 387 -13.01 -16.90 -8.65
CA ASP A 387 -12.46 -15.60 -8.26
C ASP A 387 -13.52 -14.49 -8.27
N SER A 388 -14.54 -14.62 -9.13
CA SER A 388 -15.63 -13.65 -9.23
C SER A 388 -16.49 -13.59 -7.96
N ILE A 389 -16.62 -14.70 -7.22
CA ILE A 389 -17.40 -14.74 -5.97
C ILE A 389 -16.71 -13.91 -4.89
N ALA A 390 -15.39 -14.11 -4.71
CA ALA A 390 -14.63 -13.39 -3.71
C ALA A 390 -14.44 -11.91 -4.07
N GLN A 391 -14.25 -11.61 -5.36
CA GLN A 391 -14.19 -10.23 -5.86
C GLN A 391 -15.53 -9.51 -5.64
N ALA A 392 -16.65 -10.15 -5.99
CA ALA A 392 -17.99 -9.58 -5.78
C ALA A 392 -18.28 -9.31 -4.30
N ALA A 393 -17.74 -10.11 -3.39
CA ALA A 393 -17.93 -9.90 -1.94
C ALA A 393 -17.28 -8.61 -1.45
N VAL A 394 -16.02 -8.34 -1.81
CA VAL A 394 -15.36 -7.08 -1.41
C VAL A 394 -15.97 -5.87 -2.12
N GLU A 395 -16.35 -6.00 -3.39
CA GLU A 395 -17.05 -4.94 -4.13
C GLU A 395 -18.42 -4.64 -3.53
N THR A 396 -19.17 -5.68 -3.12
CA THR A 396 -20.44 -5.52 -2.41
C THR A 396 -20.24 -4.78 -1.09
N MET A 397 -19.21 -5.13 -0.32
CA MET A 397 -18.92 -4.42 0.93
C MET A 397 -18.67 -2.93 0.68
N SER A 398 -17.70 -2.58 -0.16
CA SER A 398 -17.37 -1.17 -0.43
C SER A 398 -18.55 -0.38 -1.00
N ALA A 399 -19.30 -0.93 -1.97
CA ALA A 399 -20.46 -0.26 -2.56
C ALA A 399 -21.62 -0.05 -1.58
N ARG A 400 -21.91 -1.04 -0.72
CA ARG A 400 -23.02 -0.93 0.25
C ARG A 400 -22.66 -0.02 1.42
N VAL A 401 -21.40 -0.02 1.86
CA VAL A 401 -20.92 0.95 2.86
C VAL A 401 -20.91 2.36 2.29
N GLU A 402 -20.64 2.55 0.99
CA GLU A 402 -20.77 3.86 0.35
C GLU A 402 -22.20 4.41 0.45
N ILE A 403 -23.19 3.57 0.17
CA ILE A 403 -24.60 3.95 0.25
C ILE A 403 -24.96 4.33 1.70
N LEU A 404 -24.63 3.48 2.67
CA LEU A 404 -24.89 3.73 4.09
C LEU A 404 -24.22 5.02 4.58
N ALA A 405 -22.96 5.23 4.22
CA ALA A 405 -22.22 6.43 4.61
C ALA A 405 -22.79 7.69 3.95
N ARG A 406 -23.27 7.61 2.70
CA ARG A 406 -23.91 8.73 1.99
C ARG A 406 -25.24 9.11 2.63
N GLU A 407 -26.08 8.13 2.96
CA GLU A 407 -27.36 8.33 3.63
C GLU A 407 -27.21 9.00 5.01
N LYS A 408 -26.08 8.76 5.69
CA LYS A 408 -25.74 9.35 7.00
C LYS A 408 -24.86 10.60 6.91
N GLU A 409 -24.55 11.10 5.71
CA GLU A 409 -23.65 12.27 5.51
C GLU A 409 -22.22 12.09 6.07
N LEU A 410 -21.75 10.83 6.10
CA LEU A 410 -20.44 10.42 6.62
C LEU A 410 -19.41 10.14 5.52
N LEU A 411 -19.82 10.00 4.26
CA LEU A 411 -18.93 9.63 3.17
C LEU A 411 -17.83 10.67 2.93
N LEU A 412 -16.60 10.21 2.72
CA LEU A 412 -15.46 11.00 2.24
C LEU A 412 -15.01 10.41 0.89
N ASP A 413 -14.68 11.28 -0.08
CA ASP A 413 -14.41 10.83 -1.46
C ASP A 413 -13.13 10.00 -1.61
N PHE A 414 -12.17 10.23 -0.70
CA PHE A 414 -10.86 9.58 -0.71
C PHE A 414 -10.97 8.05 -0.71
N LYS A 415 -10.15 7.39 -1.52
CA LYS A 415 -9.96 5.94 -1.49
C LYS A 415 -8.47 5.65 -1.35
N CYS A 416 -8.08 4.85 -0.37
CA CYS A 416 -6.67 4.53 -0.16
C CYS A 416 -6.16 3.58 -1.26
N MET A 417 -5.28 4.09 -2.13
CA MET A 417 -4.74 3.33 -3.26
C MET A 417 -4.17 1.96 -2.87
N THR A 418 -3.44 1.88 -1.76
CA THR A 418 -2.82 0.63 -1.32
C THR A 418 -3.81 -0.41 -0.78
N PHE A 419 -5.07 -0.03 -0.58
CA PHE A 419 -6.16 -0.89 -0.11
C PHE A 419 -7.30 -1.03 -1.13
N ALA A 420 -7.12 -0.55 -2.36
CA ALA A 420 -8.16 -0.57 -3.37
C ALA A 420 -8.03 -1.77 -4.31
N THR A 421 -9.17 -2.25 -4.81
CA THR A 421 -9.17 -3.13 -5.99
C THR A 421 -9.00 -2.28 -7.25
N GLY A 422 -8.39 -2.86 -8.29
CA GLY A 422 -8.13 -2.21 -9.57
C GLY A 422 -9.38 -1.71 -10.30
N SER A 423 -10.58 -2.19 -9.94
CA SER A 423 -11.85 -1.69 -10.48
C SER A 423 -12.29 -0.36 -9.84
N GLN A 424 -11.71 0.04 -8.70
CA GLN A 424 -12.05 1.31 -8.05
C GLN A 424 -11.37 2.50 -8.73
N ARG A 425 -12.17 3.55 -8.96
CA ARG A 425 -11.69 4.88 -9.39
C ARG A 425 -11.06 5.60 -8.20
N VAL A 426 -9.84 5.20 -7.86
CA VAL A 426 -9.08 5.70 -6.71
C VAL A 426 -8.70 7.16 -6.91
N LEU A 427 -8.08 7.50 -8.05
CA LEU A 427 -7.59 8.85 -8.32
C LEU A 427 -8.73 9.86 -8.43
N GLY A 428 -9.92 9.43 -8.88
CA GLY A 428 -11.13 10.26 -8.90
C GLY A 428 -11.55 10.78 -7.51
N GLY A 429 -11.23 10.02 -6.46
CA GLY A 429 -11.50 10.39 -5.07
C GLY A 429 -10.54 11.42 -4.48
N TYR A 430 -9.52 11.88 -5.22
CA TYR A 430 -8.49 12.79 -4.71
C TYR A 430 -8.85 14.28 -4.88
N GLY A 431 -10.00 14.56 -5.48
CA GLY A 431 -10.47 15.91 -5.78
C GLY A 431 -10.01 16.42 -7.15
N ALA A 432 -10.90 17.17 -7.82
CA ALA A 432 -10.71 17.59 -9.21
C ALA A 432 -9.42 18.39 -9.46
N GLU A 433 -9.00 19.21 -8.49
CA GLU A 433 -7.74 19.98 -8.61
C GLU A 433 -6.51 19.06 -8.58
N ASN A 434 -6.48 18.07 -7.70
CA ASN A 434 -5.38 17.11 -7.62
C ASN A 434 -5.34 16.20 -8.85
N VAL A 435 -6.50 15.77 -9.34
CA VAL A 435 -6.62 15.02 -10.60
C VAL A 435 -6.04 15.83 -11.76
N LYS A 436 -6.46 17.09 -11.91
CA LYS A 436 -5.94 17.97 -12.95
C LYS A 436 -4.43 18.16 -12.83
N ARG A 437 -3.93 18.40 -11.61
CA ARG A 437 -2.48 18.51 -11.34
C ARG A 437 -1.72 17.25 -11.80
N MET A 438 -2.24 16.07 -11.50
CA MET A 438 -1.63 14.81 -11.96
C MET A 438 -1.66 14.69 -13.49
N GLN A 439 -2.77 15.03 -14.14
CA GLN A 439 -2.87 15.02 -15.60
C GLN A 439 -1.89 15.98 -16.27
N ASP A 440 -1.78 17.21 -15.76
CA ASP A 440 -0.86 18.23 -16.28
C ASP A 440 0.61 17.77 -16.13
N VAL A 441 0.97 17.18 -14.97
CA VAL A 441 2.32 16.64 -14.73
C VAL A 441 2.60 15.42 -15.62
N ALA A 442 1.65 14.50 -15.77
CA ALA A 442 1.80 13.37 -16.69
C ALA A 442 2.05 13.85 -18.12
N GLY A 443 1.27 14.82 -18.62
CA GLY A 443 1.48 15.40 -19.95
C GLY A 443 2.83 16.12 -20.12
N LYS A 444 3.38 16.69 -19.03
CA LYS A 444 4.69 17.35 -19.04
C LYS A 444 5.86 16.37 -19.09
N TYR A 445 5.85 15.33 -18.26
CA TYR A 445 6.99 14.41 -18.09
C TYR A 445 6.88 13.12 -18.94
N ASP A 446 5.70 12.81 -19.46
CA ASP A 446 5.41 11.67 -20.34
C ASP A 446 4.42 12.07 -21.46
N PRO A 447 4.83 12.97 -22.39
CA PRO A 447 3.94 13.50 -23.43
C PRO A 447 3.40 12.44 -24.40
N GLU A 448 4.13 11.34 -24.58
CA GLU A 448 3.69 10.20 -25.41
C GLU A 448 2.81 9.21 -24.65
N GLY A 449 2.59 9.45 -23.34
CA GLY A 449 1.78 8.62 -22.47
C GLY A 449 2.29 7.19 -22.36
N VAL A 450 3.60 6.96 -22.32
CA VAL A 450 4.23 5.65 -22.18
C VAL A 450 3.71 4.91 -20.94
N PHE A 451 3.62 5.56 -19.79
CA PHE A 451 3.12 4.95 -18.55
C PHE A 451 1.60 4.80 -18.52
N GLN A 452 0.87 5.51 -19.39
CA GLN A 452 -0.57 5.32 -19.58
C GLN A 452 -0.90 4.22 -20.61
N ARG A 453 -0.08 4.11 -21.66
CA ARG A 453 -0.32 3.22 -22.80
C ARG A 453 0.41 1.90 -22.72
N LEU A 454 1.65 1.89 -22.25
CA LEU A 454 2.49 0.68 -22.25
C LEU A 454 2.51 -0.01 -20.88
N GLN A 455 2.20 0.69 -19.79
CA GLN A 455 2.01 0.00 -18.52
C GLN A 455 0.80 -0.94 -18.62
N PHE A 456 0.95 -2.14 -18.08
CA PHE A 456 -0.02 -3.23 -18.22
C PHE A 456 -1.25 -2.98 -17.33
N GLY A 457 -1.01 -2.63 -16.07
CA GLY A 457 -2.03 -2.26 -15.10
C GLY A 457 -1.57 -1.15 -14.17
N GLY A 458 -2.33 -0.93 -13.11
CA GLY A 458 -2.14 0.17 -12.17
C GLY A 458 -3.39 1.05 -12.08
N PHE A 459 -3.41 1.90 -11.04
CA PHE A 459 -4.35 3.01 -10.96
C PHE A 459 -3.88 4.12 -11.88
N LEU A 460 -4.17 3.97 -13.18
CA LEU A 460 -3.71 4.90 -14.20
C LEU A 460 -4.67 6.09 -14.32
N LEU A 461 -4.16 7.27 -14.67
CA LEU A 461 -4.99 8.46 -14.85
C LEU A 461 -6.07 8.26 -15.92
N GLY A 462 -5.81 7.44 -16.94
CA GLY A 462 -6.78 7.12 -17.99
C GLY A 462 -7.95 6.23 -17.57
N ASN A 463 -7.88 5.52 -16.44
CA ASN A 463 -8.92 4.55 -16.02
C ASN A 463 -9.35 4.65 -14.55
N SER A 464 -8.66 5.44 -13.73
CA SER A 464 -8.88 5.54 -12.27
C SER A 464 -9.38 6.90 -11.81
N VAL A 465 -9.65 7.83 -12.74
CA VAL A 465 -10.24 9.16 -12.50
C VAL A 465 -11.77 9.11 -12.52
#